data_AF-A0A7C7ZTI9-F1
#
_entry.id   AF-A0A7C7ZTI9-F1
#
_cell.length_a   1.000
_cell.length_b   1.000
_cell.length_c   1.000
_cell.angle_alpha   90.00
_cell.angle_beta   90.00
_cell.angle_gamma   90.00
#
_symmetry.space_group_name_H-M   'P 1'
#
loop_
_entity.id
_entity.type
_entity.pdbx_description
1 polymer ?
#
loop_
_entity_poly.entity_id
_entity_poly.type
_entity_poly.pdbx_seq_one_letter_code
_entity_poly.pdbx_strand_id
1 'polypeptide(L)' 'MTSSSIPLIARASEHGDTLALLAPEGEFSYRRLLEASGRAASGLLKNKNDLDGERVAYLVP' A
#
# COMPACT_ATOMS: atom_id res chain seq x y z
N MET A 1 13.03 -15.76 -6.09
CA MET A 1 11.56 -15.68 -5.92
C MET A 1 11.07 -14.52 -6.75
N THR A 2 10.33 -14.79 -7.83
CA THR A 2 9.82 -13.76 -8.73
C THR A 2 8.67 -13.06 -8.04
N SER A 3 8.90 -11.83 -7.56
CA SER A 3 7.83 -10.92 -7.17
C SER A 3 6.97 -10.65 -8.39
N SER A 4 5.88 -11.37 -8.56
CA SER A 4 4.82 -11.01 -9.50
C SER A 4 4.19 -9.74 -8.95
N SER A 5 4.72 -8.59 -9.31
CA SER A 5 4.18 -7.31 -8.87
C SER A 5 2.71 -7.26 -9.26
N ILE A 6 1.82 -7.07 -8.28
CA ILE A 6 0.40 -6.82 -8.55
C ILE A 6 0.34 -5.64 -9.54
N PRO A 7 -0.30 -5.78 -10.73
CA PRO A 7 -0.22 -4.77 -11.79
C PRO A 7 -0.58 -3.36 -11.34
N LEU A 8 -1.52 -3.24 -10.39
CA LEU A 8 -1.89 -1.97 -9.77
C LEU A 8 -0.72 -1.29 -9.04
N ILE A 9 0.08 -2.06 -8.28
CA ILE A 9 1.23 -1.58 -7.52
C ILE A 9 2.37 -1.17 -8.47
N ALA A 10 2.58 -1.96 -9.54
CA ALA A 10 3.56 -1.63 -10.57
C ALA A 10 3.23 -0.28 -11.23
N ARG A 11 1.98 -0.11 -11.67
CA ARG A 11 1.50 1.15 -12.27
C ARG A 11 1.61 2.33 -11.31
N ALA A 12 1.27 2.16 -10.03
CA ALA A 12 1.42 3.23 -9.04
C ALA A 12 2.88 3.70 -8.90
N SER A 13 3.84 2.78 -9.03
CA SER A 13 5.27 3.08 -8.92
C SER A 13 5.77 3.94 -10.10
N GLU A 14 5.20 3.76 -11.30
CA GLU A 14 5.50 4.56 -12.50
C GLU A 14 5.01 6.02 -12.39
N HIS A 15 4.04 6.29 -11.52
CA HIS A 15 3.41 7.60 -11.35
C HIS A 15 3.77 8.27 -10.01
N GLY A 16 4.91 7.93 -9.40
CA GLY A 16 5.25 8.25 -8.00
C GLY A 16 4.93 9.68 -7.54
N ASP A 17 5.28 10.70 -8.31
CA ASP A 17 5.07 12.11 -7.95
C ASP A 17 3.71 12.68 -8.40
N THR A 18 2.93 11.91 -9.16
CA THR A 18 1.57 12.30 -9.54
C THR A 18 0.64 12.21 -8.33
N LEU A 19 -0.25 13.20 -8.21
CA LEU A 19 -1.31 13.23 -7.21
C LEU A 19 -2.22 12.00 -7.38
N ALA A 20 -2.42 11.25 -6.29
CA ALA A 20 -3.20 10.01 -6.28
C ALA A 20 -4.49 10.14 -5.47
N LEU A 21 -4.46 10.89 -4.37
CA LEU A 21 -5.60 11.06 -3.47
C LEU A 21 -5.64 12.48 -2.90
N LEU A 22 -6.83 13.09 -2.93
CA LEU A 22 -7.18 14.28 -2.17
C LEU A 22 -8.02 13.85 -0.98
N ALA A 23 -7.57 14.16 0.23
CA ALA A 23 -8.26 13.85 1.48
C ALA A 23 -8.34 15.11 2.37
N PRO A 24 -9.20 15.13 3.40
CA PRO A 24 -9.24 16.23 4.37
C PRO A 24 -7.88 16.55 5.01
N GLU A 25 -7.02 15.55 5.16
CA GLU A 25 -5.66 15.66 5.70
C GLU A 25 -4.65 16.24 4.69
N GLY A 26 -5.05 16.38 3.43
CA GLY A 26 -4.27 16.98 2.36
C GLY A 26 -4.05 16.05 1.17
N GLU A 27 -2.99 16.35 0.43
CA GLU A 27 -2.64 15.70 -0.83
C GLU A 27 -1.68 14.52 -0.65
N PHE A 28 -1.98 13.42 -1.31
CA PHE A 28 -1.14 12.23 -1.34
C PHE A 28 -0.76 11.88 -2.77
N SER A 29 0.55 11.83 -3.04
CA SER A 29 1.08 11.26 -4.28
C SER A 29 1.09 9.74 -4.25
N TYR A 30 1.22 9.09 -5.41
CA TYR A 30 1.35 7.62 -5.46
C TYR A 30 2.52 7.11 -4.62
N ARG A 31 3.65 7.80 -4.61
CA ARG A 31 4.82 7.48 -3.77
C ARG A 31 4.45 7.49 -2.29
N ARG A 32 3.73 8.52 -1.81
CA ARG A 32 3.27 8.58 -0.42
C ARG A 32 2.30 7.46 -0.07
N LEU A 33 1.39 7.11 -0.98
CA LEU A 33 0.47 5.99 -0.78
C LEU A 33 1.19 4.65 -0.71
N LEU A 34 2.16 4.40 -1.59
CA LEU A 34 2.97 3.19 -1.60
C LEU A 34 3.80 3.05 -0.31
N GLU A 35 4.41 4.13 0.16
CA GLU A 35 5.14 4.16 1.43
C GLU A 35 4.22 3.89 2.62
N ALA A 36 3.04 4.54 2.68
CA ALA A 36 2.08 4.33 3.76
C ALA A 36 1.51 2.91 3.76
N SER A 37 1.18 2.38 2.59
CA SER A 37 0.74 1.00 2.40
C SER A 37 1.82 0.01 2.81
N GLY A 38 3.09 0.23 2.42
CA GLY A 38 4.21 -0.61 2.82
C GLY A 38 4.41 -0.68 4.33
N ARG A 39 4.23 0.44 5.05
CA ARG A 39 4.28 0.45 6.52
C ARG A 39 3.12 -0.34 7.14
N ALA A 40 1.90 -0.18 6.64
CA ALA A 40 0.74 -0.93 7.12
C ALA A 40 0.91 -2.44 6.86
N ALA A 41 1.32 -2.82 5.65
CA ALA A 41 1.57 -4.20 5.27
C ALA A 41 2.67 -4.85 6.12
N SER A 42 3.78 -4.13 6.36
CA SER A 42 4.87 -4.62 7.22
C SER A 42 4.39 -4.87 8.65
N GLY A 43 3.51 -4.01 9.18
CA GLY A 43 2.91 -4.18 10.50
C GLY A 43 1.97 -5.40 10.58
N LEU A 44 1.18 -5.64 9.52
CA LEU A 44 0.27 -6.79 9.42
C LEU A 44 1.06 -8.11 9.29
N LEU A 45 2.05 -8.13 8.40
CA LEU A 45 2.85 -9.33 8.10
C LEU A 45 3.84 -9.67 9.23
N LYS A 46 4.36 -8.68 9.95
CA LYS A 46 5.44 -8.85 10.94
C LYS A 46 6.63 -9.58 10.29
N ASN A 47 6.86 -10.83 10.66
CA ASN A 47 7.94 -11.69 10.11
C ASN A 47 7.41 -12.74 9.12
N LYS A 48 6.13 -12.68 8.75
CA LYS A 48 5.51 -13.58 7.77
C LYS A 48 5.67 -13.00 6.36
N ASN A 49 5.73 -13.89 5.37
CA ASN A 49 5.75 -13.49 3.96
C ASN A 49 4.33 -13.30 3.39
N ASP A 50 3.34 -13.94 4.00
CA ASP A 50 1.93 -13.89 3.60
C ASP A 50 1.04 -13.97 4.85
N LEU A 51 -0.20 -13.51 4.73
CA LEU A 51 -1.21 -13.64 5.78
C LEU A 51 -1.92 -15.00 5.75
N ASP A 52 -1.71 -15.83 4.73
CA ASP A 52 -2.32 -17.15 4.54
C ASP A 52 -3.86 -17.12 4.67
N GLY A 53 -4.48 -16.03 4.19
CA GLY A 53 -5.92 -15.81 4.27
C GLY A 53 -6.44 -15.35 5.64
N GLU A 54 -5.57 -14.96 6.58
CA GLU A 54 -5.98 -14.35 7.85
C GLU A 54 -6.84 -13.10 7.63
N ARG A 55 -7.87 -12.95 8.47
CA ARG A 55 -8.80 -11.81 8.41
C ARG A 55 -8.16 -10.56 9.01
N VAL A 56 -8.18 -9.47 8.26
CA VAL A 56 -7.76 -8.14 8.75
C VAL A 56 -9.00 -7.31 9.07
N ALA A 57 -9.13 -6.87 10.33
CA ALA A 57 -10.17 -5.94 10.72
C ALA A 57 -9.82 -4.53 10.21
N TYR A 58 -10.78 -3.86 9.59
CA TYR A 58 -10.64 -2.49 9.10
C TYR A 58 -11.79 -1.64 9.64
N LEU A 59 -11.44 -0.60 10.39
CA LEU A 59 -12.38 0.36 10.97
C LEU A 59 -11.81 1.75 10.78
N VAL A 60 -12.53 2.59 10.04
CA VAL A 60 -12.24 4.01 9.82
C VAL A 60 -13.52 4.82 10.09
N PRO A 61 -13.41 6.12 10.41
CA PRO A 61 -14.57 7.01 10.53
C PRO A 61 -15.41 7.09 9.26
#